data_AF-E2ANJ3-F1
#
_entry.id   AF-E2ANJ3-F1
#
_cell.length_a   1.000
_cell.length_b   1.000
_cell.length_c   1.000
_cell.angle_alpha   90.00
_cell.angle_beta   90.00
_cell.angle_gamma   90.00
#
_symmetry.space_group_name_H-M   'P 1'
#
loop_
_entity.id
_entity.type
_entity.pdbx_description
1 polymer ?
#
loop_
_entity_poly.entity_id
_entity_poly.type
_entity_poly.pdbx_seq_one_letter_code
_entity_poly.pdbx_strand_id
1 'polypeptide(L)'
;VKENIDIKNMSIGVSKLRKGGRGAVILGCESKQELKQLKSNVVSKLGDKYQIIEPKGAQPKLKILNLEEEEINCNEDQIVDMIIKQNHLDEERRGLHIKILKKIIRGRQSGNSNSARAKKEYGMLIVEVDTATHEKMLKKEKI
;
A
#
# COMPACT_ATOMS: atom_id res chain seq x y z
N VAL A 1 1.91 1.34 30.73
CA VAL A 1 1.59 2.39 29.71
C VAL A 1 0.39 3.23 30.10
N LYS A 2 -0.83 2.66 30.19
CA LYS A 2 -2.05 3.42 30.57
C LYS A 2 -1.94 4.14 31.92
N GLU A 3 -1.18 3.58 32.85
CA GLU A 3 -0.94 4.17 34.19
C GLU A 3 0.26 5.15 34.21
N ASN A 4 1.15 5.10 33.21
CA ASN A 4 2.35 5.95 33.16
C ASN A 4 2.22 7.11 32.15
N ILE A 5 1.23 7.05 31.25
CA ILE A 5 0.88 8.12 30.33
C ILE A 5 -0.49 8.64 30.76
N ASP A 6 -0.49 9.76 31.47
CA ASP A 6 -1.72 10.50 31.73
C ASP A 6 -2.12 11.29 30.48
N ILE A 7 -2.87 10.63 29.60
CA ILE A 7 -3.29 11.16 28.30
C ILE A 7 -4.28 12.33 28.49
N LYS A 8 -5.00 12.38 29.62
CA LYS A 8 -5.93 13.48 29.93
C LYS A 8 -5.21 14.78 30.29
N ASN A 9 -4.02 14.67 30.88
CA ASN A 9 -3.19 15.81 31.28
C ASN A 9 -2.10 16.15 30.25
N MET A 10 -2.07 15.47 29.09
CA MET A 10 -1.20 15.87 27.99
C MET A 10 -1.87 16.98 27.19
N SER A 11 -1.16 18.10 27.02
CA SER A 11 -1.54 19.21 26.13
C SER A 11 -1.34 18.85 24.65
N ILE A 12 -1.89 17.71 24.23
CA ILE A 12 -1.76 17.15 22.88
C ILE A 12 -3.17 16.72 22.46
N GLY A 13 -3.64 17.20 21.30
CA GLY A 13 -4.90 16.75 20.68
C GLY A 13 -4.82 15.27 20.29
N VAL A 14 -5.16 14.40 21.24
CA VAL A 14 -5.30 12.96 20.99
C VAL A 14 -6.72 12.69 20.50
N SER A 15 -6.87 12.55 19.19
CA SER A 15 -8.16 12.26 18.55
C SER A 15 -8.67 10.85 18.82
N LYS A 16 -7.76 9.87 18.96
CA LYS A 16 -8.11 8.46 19.16
C LYS A 16 -7.12 7.74 20.06
N LEU A 17 -7.62 6.88 20.94
CA LEU A 17 -6.82 5.97 21.75
C LEU A 17 -7.44 4.56 21.66
N ARG A 18 -6.67 3.58 21.19
CA ARG A 18 -7.09 2.17 21.20
C ARG A 18 -5.98 1.24 21.68
N LYS A 19 -6.38 0.15 22.33
CA LYS A 19 -5.47 -0.95 22.66
C LYS A 19 -5.25 -1.81 21.41
N GLY A 20 -4.00 -2.00 21.02
CA GLY A 20 -3.60 -2.91 19.94
C GLY A 20 -3.32 -4.32 20.46
N GLY A 21 -3.01 -5.23 19.54
CA GLY A 21 -2.56 -6.58 19.88
C GLY A 21 -1.17 -6.58 20.54
N ARG A 22 -0.85 -7.66 21.28
CA ARG A 22 0.46 -7.87 21.94
C ARG A 22 0.90 -6.72 22.86
N GLY A 23 -0.06 -6.09 23.55
CA GLY A 23 0.23 -4.99 24.48
C GLY A 23 0.50 -3.63 23.83
N ALA A 24 0.34 -3.51 22.51
CA ALA A 24 0.49 -2.23 21.83
C ALA A 24 -0.61 -1.24 22.23
N VAL A 25 -0.29 0.05 22.19
CA VAL A 25 -1.25 1.16 22.35
C VAL A 25 -1.14 2.03 21.10
N ILE A 26 -2.28 2.31 20.48
CA ILE A 26 -2.35 3.09 19.24
C ILE A 26 -3.01 4.42 19.57
N LEU A 27 -2.27 5.49 19.29
CA LEU A 27 -2.64 6.88 19.53
C LEU A 27 -2.83 7.57 18.17
N GLY A 28 -3.98 8.20 17.99
CA GLY A 28 -4.25 9.11 16.88
C GLY A 28 -4.09 10.54 17.37
N CYS A 29 -3.33 11.35 16.64
CA CYS A 29 -3.17 12.78 16.86
C CYS A 29 -4.04 13.55 15.84
N GLU A 30 -4.46 14.76 16.17
CA GLU A 30 -5.22 15.62 15.26
C GLU A 30 -4.32 16.24 14.18
N SER A 31 -3.06 16.55 14.53
CA SER A 31 -2.09 17.15 13.62
C SER A 31 -0.72 16.45 13.62
N LYS A 32 0.06 16.68 12.54
CA LYS A 32 1.46 16.22 12.46
C LYS A 32 2.37 16.88 13.50
N GLN A 33 2.04 18.10 13.95
CA GLN A 33 2.81 18.80 14.97
C GLN A 33 2.63 18.13 16.34
N GLU A 34 1.40 17.78 16.69
CA GLU A 34 1.08 17.04 17.91
C GLU A 34 1.67 15.63 17.91
N LEU A 35 1.74 14.97 16.75
CA LEU A 35 2.43 13.68 16.63
C LEU A 35 3.90 13.79 17.02
N LYS A 36 4.59 14.84 16.57
CA LYS A 36 6.00 15.10 16.93
C LYS A 36 6.14 15.37 18.43
N GLN A 37 5.26 16.20 19.00
CA GLN A 37 5.26 16.48 20.44
C GLN A 37 4.98 15.23 21.27
N LEU A 38 4.02 14.40 20.84
CA LEU A 38 3.70 13.12 21.48
C LEU A 38 4.90 12.18 21.46
N LYS A 39 5.58 12.06 20.32
CA LYS A 39 6.77 11.22 20.19
C LYS A 39 7.86 11.67 21.18
N SER A 40 8.15 12.96 21.26
CA SER A 40 9.13 13.50 22.21
C SER A 40 8.71 13.27 23.67
N ASN A 41 7.44 13.47 24.00
CA ASN A 41 6.92 13.27 25.37
C ASN A 41 6.91 11.81 25.80
N VAL A 42 6.64 10.88 24.88
CA VAL A 42 6.70 9.45 25.17
C VAL A 42 8.15 9.02 25.40
N VAL A 43 9.09 9.48 24.57
CA VAL A 43 10.52 9.21 24.78
C VAL A 43 11.00 9.80 26.11
N SER A 44 10.64 11.04 26.43
CA SER A 44 11.11 11.69 27.67
C SER A 44 10.54 11.05 28.93
N LYS A 45 9.27 10.64 28.93
CA LYS A 45 8.62 10.06 30.12
C LYS A 45 8.84 8.56 30.30
N LEU A 46 8.92 7.81 29.20
CA LEU A 46 8.97 6.34 29.24
C LEU A 46 10.34 5.77 28.86
N GLY A 47 11.23 6.61 28.32
CA GLY A 47 12.56 6.22 27.85
C GLY A 47 12.51 5.16 26.74
N ASP A 48 13.63 4.45 26.57
CA ASP A 48 13.79 3.42 25.53
C ASP A 48 13.06 2.10 25.85
N LYS A 49 12.26 2.06 26.92
CA LYS A 49 11.49 0.86 27.32
C LYS A 49 10.33 0.55 26.37
N TYR A 50 9.98 1.48 25.47
CA TYR A 50 8.88 1.33 24.53
C TYR A 50 9.29 1.71 23.12
N GLN A 51 8.94 0.86 22.16
CA GLN A 51 9.14 1.16 20.75
C GLN A 51 7.99 2.05 20.24
N ILE A 52 8.33 3.24 19.77
CA ILE A 52 7.37 4.13 19.09
C ILE A 52 7.43 3.85 17.60
N ILE A 53 6.32 3.33 17.06
CA ILE A 53 6.18 3.06 15.63
C ILE A 53 5.14 4.02 15.07
N GLU A 54 5.55 4.85 14.11
CA GLU A 54 4.63 5.59 13.28
C GLU A 54 4.18 4.68 12.13
N PRO A 55 2.91 4.24 12.10
CA PRO A 55 2.43 3.40 11.02
C PRO A 55 2.46 4.21 9.72
N LYS A 56 3.32 3.81 8.77
CA LYS A 56 3.29 4.35 7.41
C LYS A 56 1.93 4.02 6.81
N GLY A 57 1.27 5.01 6.21
CA GLY A 57 0.00 4.80 5.52
C GLY A 57 0.12 3.67 4.50
N ALA A 58 -0.96 2.91 4.31
CA ALA A 58 -0.97 1.89 3.28
C ALA A 58 -0.78 2.57 1.92
N GLN A 59 0.20 2.10 1.15
CA GLN A 59 0.34 2.53 -0.23
C GLN A 59 -0.86 2.05 -1.04
N PRO A 60 -1.39 2.87 -1.96
CA PRO A 60 -2.51 2.47 -2.79
C PRO A 60 -2.16 1.27 -3.66
N LYS A 61 -3.20 0.50 -4.00
CA LYS A 61 -3.08 -0.70 -4.82
C LYS A 61 -3.87 -0.55 -6.10
N LEU A 62 -3.22 -0.85 -7.22
CA LEU A 62 -3.83 -0.92 -8.54
C LEU A 62 -4.02 -2.38 -8.94
N LYS A 63 -5.14 -2.63 -9.61
CA LYS A 63 -5.48 -3.93 -10.14
C LYS A 63 -5.52 -3.83 -11.66
N ILE A 64 -4.53 -4.45 -12.31
CA ILE A 64 -4.42 -4.49 -13.76
C ILE A 64 -5.11 -5.78 -14.23
N LEU A 65 -6.04 -5.65 -15.16
CA LEU A 65 -6.84 -6.74 -15.70
C LEU A 65 -6.47 -7.02 -17.16
N ASN A 66 -6.90 -8.17 -17.67
CA ASN A 66 -6.79 -8.53 -19.08
C ASN A 66 -5.36 -8.58 -19.63
N LEU A 67 -4.38 -8.95 -18.79
CA LEU A 67 -3.02 -9.18 -19.24
C LEU A 67 -2.96 -10.45 -20.09
N GLU A 68 -2.21 -10.44 -21.16
CA GLU A 68 -2.00 -11.64 -21.97
C GLU A 68 -1.05 -12.62 -21.26
N GLU A 69 -1.10 -13.89 -21.65
CA GLU A 69 -0.26 -14.95 -21.06
C GLU A 69 1.25 -14.63 -21.19
N GLU A 70 1.63 -14.02 -22.30
CA GLU A 70 3.00 -13.59 -22.57
C GLU A 70 3.44 -12.50 -21.56
N GLU A 71 2.56 -11.54 -21.28
CA GLU A 71 2.84 -10.40 -20.39
C GLU A 71 2.90 -10.83 -18.91
N ILE A 72 2.04 -11.76 -18.48
CA ILE A 72 2.05 -12.24 -17.09
C ILE A 72 3.26 -13.13 -16.78
N ASN A 73 3.78 -13.82 -17.81
CA ASN A 73 4.95 -14.69 -17.72
C ASN A 73 6.28 -13.91 -17.76
N CYS A 74 6.26 -12.62 -18.10
CA CYS A 74 7.43 -11.74 -17.99
C CYS A 74 7.96 -11.66 -16.55
N ASN A 75 9.24 -11.32 -16.41
CA ASN A 75 9.80 -11.04 -15.10
C ASN A 75 9.23 -9.73 -14.51
N GLU A 76 9.41 -9.51 -13.21
CA GLU A 76 8.80 -8.35 -12.53
C GLU A 76 9.30 -7.02 -13.07
N ASP A 77 10.60 -6.90 -13.36
CA ASP A 77 11.20 -5.68 -13.89
C ASP A 77 10.67 -5.32 -15.28
N GLN A 78 10.48 -6.31 -16.15
CA GLN A 78 9.89 -6.15 -17.48
C GLN A 78 8.44 -5.66 -17.38
N ILE A 79 7.65 -6.24 -16.48
CA ILE A 79 6.26 -5.83 -16.27
C ILE A 79 6.21 -4.38 -15.76
N VAL A 80 7.08 -4.03 -14.81
CA VAL A 80 7.18 -2.66 -14.30
C VAL A 80 7.56 -1.70 -15.44
N ASP A 81 8.54 -2.05 -16.26
CA ASP A 81 8.95 -1.23 -17.41
C ASP A 81 7.83 -1.07 -18.45
N MET A 82 7.04 -2.12 -18.71
CA MET A 82 5.87 -2.05 -19.57
C MET A 82 4.82 -1.09 -19.01
N ILE A 83 4.52 -1.19 -17.71
CA ILE A 83 3.56 -0.30 -17.02
C ILE A 83 4.03 1.16 -17.13
N ILE A 84 5.33 1.42 -16.89
CA ILE A 84 5.90 2.77 -16.97
C ILE A 84 5.75 3.33 -18.38
N LYS A 85 6.15 2.57 -19.41
CA LYS A 85 6.10 3.00 -20.82
C LYS A 85 4.67 3.26 -21.30
N GLN A 86 3.74 2.34 -21.01
CA GLN A 86 2.33 2.47 -21.43
C GLN A 86 1.63 3.68 -20.79
N ASN A 87 2.05 4.05 -19.58
CA ASN A 87 1.48 5.17 -18.83
C ASN A 87 2.25 6.49 -19.00
N HIS A 88 3.34 6.48 -19.78
CA HIS A 88 4.28 7.60 -19.96
C HIS A 88 4.76 8.17 -18.61
N LEU A 89 5.31 7.28 -17.78
CA LEU A 89 5.87 7.60 -16.47
C LEU A 89 7.40 7.74 -16.49
N ASP A 90 8.02 7.74 -17.68
CA ASP A 90 9.48 7.71 -17.86
C ASP A 90 10.22 8.92 -17.24
N GLU A 91 9.60 10.11 -17.24
CA GLU A 91 10.21 11.33 -16.68
C GLU A 91 10.36 11.27 -15.15
N GLU A 92 9.58 10.43 -14.46
CA GLU A 92 9.50 10.36 -13.01
C GLU A 92 10.22 9.12 -12.43
N ARG A 93 10.99 8.39 -13.26
CA ARG A 93 11.61 7.10 -12.92
C ARG A 93 12.46 7.10 -11.65
N ARG A 94 12.99 8.27 -11.25
CA ARG A 94 13.79 8.44 -10.02
C ARG A 94 12.98 8.52 -8.73
N GLY A 95 11.66 8.65 -8.79
CA GLY A 95 10.77 8.78 -7.61
C GLY A 95 9.57 7.83 -7.61
N LEU A 96 9.41 7.01 -8.67
CA LEU A 96 8.32 6.07 -8.81
C LEU A 96 8.50 4.85 -7.91
N HIS A 97 7.54 4.61 -7.02
CA HIS A 97 7.45 3.34 -6.29
C HIS A 97 6.38 2.49 -6.97
N ILE A 98 6.81 1.41 -7.61
CA ILE A 98 5.93 0.40 -8.20
C ILE A 98 6.42 -0.96 -7.74
N LYS A 99 5.56 -1.72 -7.07
CA LYS A 99 5.88 -3.07 -6.60
C LYS A 99 4.76 -4.04 -6.95
N ILE A 100 5.12 -5.12 -7.62
CA ILE A 100 4.17 -6.20 -7.91
C ILE A 100 3.92 -6.96 -6.60
N LEU A 101 2.66 -7.00 -6.17
CA LEU A 101 2.25 -7.74 -4.97
C LEU A 101 1.77 -9.14 -5.31
N LYS A 102 1.11 -9.31 -6.45
CA LYS A 102 0.53 -10.59 -6.84
C LYS A 102 0.32 -10.70 -8.35
N LYS A 103 0.72 -11.84 -8.91
CA LYS A 103 0.36 -12.27 -10.27
C LYS A 103 -0.70 -13.37 -10.17
N ILE A 104 -1.77 -13.26 -10.95
CA ILE A 104 -2.89 -14.20 -10.95
C ILE A 104 -3.19 -14.59 -12.40
N ILE A 105 -2.95 -15.85 -12.73
CA ILE A 105 -3.27 -16.42 -14.05
C ILE A 105 -4.65 -17.09 -13.94
N ARG A 106 -5.60 -16.71 -14.81
CA ARG A 106 -6.87 -17.45 -14.92
C ARG A 106 -6.77 -18.49 -16.04
N GLY A 107 -6.41 -19.71 -15.65
CA GLY A 107 -6.46 -20.87 -16.53
C GLY A 107 -7.89 -21.40 -16.71
N ARG A 108 -8.11 -22.14 -17.81
CA ARG A 108 -9.36 -22.85 -18.14
C ARG A 108 -10.07 -23.43 -16.91
N GLN A 109 -11.34 -23.05 -16.70
CA GLN A 109 -12.26 -23.97 -16.02
C GLN A 109 -12.30 -25.25 -16.86
N SER A 110 -11.80 -26.35 -16.30
CA SER A 110 -12.04 -27.71 -16.79
C SER A 110 -13.54 -28.02 -16.64
N GLY A 111 -14.34 -27.47 -17.55
CA GLY A 111 -15.74 -27.77 -17.73
C GLY A 111 -15.90 -28.38 -19.12
N ASN A 112 -16.18 -29.68 -19.13
CA ASN A 112 -16.49 -30.48 -20.30
C ASN A 112 -17.56 -29.79 -21.17
N SER A 113 -17.20 -29.17 -22.30
CA SER A 113 -18.17 -28.77 -23.34
C SER A 113 -17.48 -28.38 -24.65
N ASN A 114 -17.82 -29.15 -25.69
CA ASN A 114 -17.52 -28.93 -27.10
C ASN A 114 -17.89 -27.51 -27.58
N SER A 115 -17.04 -26.51 -27.38
CA SER A 115 -17.16 -25.22 -28.05
C SER A 115 -15.79 -24.73 -28.51
N ALA A 116 -15.60 -24.74 -29.84
CA ALA A 116 -14.40 -24.32 -30.54
C ALA A 116 -14.24 -22.78 -30.55
N ARG A 117 -14.15 -22.17 -29.37
CA ARG A 117 -13.57 -20.83 -29.20
C ARG A 117 -12.57 -20.94 -28.06
N ALA A 118 -11.29 -20.92 -28.40
CA ALA A 118 -10.22 -20.81 -27.42
C ALA A 118 -10.52 -19.60 -26.52
N LYS A 119 -11.01 -19.83 -25.30
CA LYS A 119 -11.13 -18.78 -24.29
C LYS A 119 -9.71 -18.28 -24.07
N LYS A 120 -9.39 -17.08 -24.55
CA LYS A 120 -8.12 -16.41 -24.28
C LYS A 120 -7.89 -16.43 -22.77
N GLU A 121 -6.77 -16.96 -22.35
CA GLU A 121 -6.36 -16.91 -20.95
C GLU A 121 -5.95 -15.46 -20.66
N TYR A 122 -6.55 -14.88 -19.62
CA TYR A 122 -6.26 -13.51 -19.21
C TYR A 122 -5.73 -13.52 -17.78
N GLY A 123 -4.57 -12.88 -17.62
CA GLY A 123 -3.91 -12.63 -16.37
C GLY A 123 -4.41 -11.38 -15.67
N MET A 124 -4.05 -11.28 -14.40
CA MET A 124 -4.35 -10.14 -13.55
C MET A 124 -3.17 -9.86 -12.63
N LEU A 125 -2.88 -8.58 -12.43
CA LEU A 125 -1.83 -8.11 -11.55
C LEU A 125 -2.41 -7.25 -10.42
N ILE A 126 -1.82 -7.40 -9.23
CA ILE A 126 -2.02 -6.44 -8.13
C ILE A 126 -0.68 -5.75 -7.90
N VAL A 127 -0.68 -4.43 -8.05
CA VAL A 127 0.49 -3.58 -7.94
C VAL A 127 0.29 -2.61 -6.79
N GLU A 128 1.31 -2.43 -5.95
CA GLU A 128 1.41 -1.33 -5.01
C GLU A 128 2.12 -0.16 -5.69
N VAL A 129 1.55 1.03 -5.59
CA VAL A 129 2.13 2.24 -6.17
C VAL A 129 2.15 3.38 -5.14
N ASP A 130 2.98 4.40 -5.33
CA ASP A 130 2.89 5.61 -4.53
C ASP A 130 1.59 6.41 -4.82
N THR A 131 1.22 7.29 -3.88
CA THR A 131 -0.01 8.08 -3.98
C THR A 131 -0.06 8.99 -5.20
N ALA A 132 1.05 9.60 -5.60
CA ALA A 132 1.08 10.51 -6.74
C ALA A 132 0.84 9.75 -8.05
N THR A 133 1.50 8.60 -8.20
CA THR A 133 1.34 7.71 -9.34
C THR A 133 -0.08 7.15 -9.43
N HIS A 134 -0.65 6.73 -8.30
CA HIS A 134 -2.02 6.26 -8.23
C HIS A 134 -3.03 7.29 -8.73
N GLU A 135 -2.95 8.53 -8.24
CA GLU A 135 -3.84 9.61 -8.68
C GLU A 135 -3.69 9.93 -10.17
N LYS A 136 -2.46 9.91 -10.69
CA LYS A 136 -2.16 10.20 -12.08
C LYS A 136 -2.72 9.12 -13.02
N MET A 137 -2.59 7.85 -12.66
CA MET A 137 -3.14 6.73 -13.42
C MET A 137 -4.68 6.77 -13.43
N LEU A 138 -5.31 7.07 -12.29
CA LEU A 138 -6.75 7.27 -12.21
C LEU A 138 -7.24 8.43 -13.08
N LYS A 139 -6.58 9.60 -13.01
CA LYS A 139 -6.98 10.79 -13.79
C LYS A 139 -6.88 10.59 -15.30
N LYS A 140 -5.97 9.74 -15.74
CA LYS A 140 -5.77 9.46 -17.16
C LYS A 140 -6.75 8.42 -17.72
N GLU A 141 -7.62 7.83 -16.89
CA GLU A 141 -8.44 6.64 -17.23
C GLU A 141 -7.63 5.49 -17.85
N LYS A 142 -6.31 5.51 -17.63
CA LYS A 142 -5.39 4.50 -18.16
C LYS A 142 -5.28 3.39 -17.13
N ILE A 143 -6.20 2.44 -17.21
CA ILE A 143 -6.16 1.13 -16.53
C ILE A 143 -6.52 0.05 -17.54
#